data_AF-A0A212KMR8-F1
#
_entry.id   AF-A0A212KMR8-F1
#
_cell.length_a   1.000
_cell.length_b   1.000
_cell.length_c   1.000
_cell.angle_alpha   90.00
_cell.angle_beta   90.00
_cell.angle_gamma   90.00
#
_symmetry.space_group_name_H-M   'P 1'
#
loop_
_entity.id
_entity.type
_entity.pdbx_description
1 polymer ?
#
loop_
_entity_poly.entity_id
_entity_poly.type
_entity_poly.pdbx_seq_one_letter_code
_entity_poly.pdbx_strand_id
1 'polypeptide(L)'
;MKTILGACLSAAVVTAAPGVPAQVFAQTGRSIVETYFFDKDPPSGALIFQERTDLEGTALSLATGSPYTHVGIIRITGGGPYVMQSSAATHGVAEIPLEDFIDVGVDRKFAIYVTKTDLRPAGQLNSPASLKAYDYDHLPYDSFYRLDSHAIYGAELIFKIFKDIGLPIGTLRKIGELNFDTEPGRKFLLNDWRERPECRSRELSRQGCWDRIKTEAVVTPKDLADDRNLELYMTTFDVGE
;
A
#
# COMPACT_ATOMS: atom_id res chain seq x y z
N MET A 1 13.89 52.42 -49.73
CA MET A 1 14.70 52.92 -48.59
C MET A 1 14.17 52.28 -47.33
N LYS A 2 15.05 51.63 -46.53
CA LYS A 2 14.81 51.15 -45.16
C LYS A 2 13.87 49.92 -45.04
N THR A 3 14.15 48.81 -44.34
CA THR A 3 15.24 48.42 -43.43
C THR A 3 15.22 46.88 -43.32
N ILE A 4 16.40 46.26 -43.29
CA ILE A 4 16.63 44.86 -42.94
C ILE A 4 16.35 44.70 -41.44
N LEU A 5 15.39 43.87 -41.04
CA LEU A 5 15.23 43.45 -39.65
C LEU A 5 15.77 42.03 -39.50
N GLY A 6 16.98 41.93 -38.94
CA GLY A 6 17.56 40.67 -38.50
C GLY A 6 16.80 40.13 -37.30
N ALA A 7 16.32 38.89 -37.39
CA ALA A 7 15.80 38.17 -36.24
C ALA A 7 16.99 37.61 -35.45
N CYS A 8 17.23 38.16 -34.27
CA CYS A 8 18.10 37.56 -33.26
C CYS A 8 17.55 36.19 -32.85
N LEU A 9 18.33 35.13 -33.09
CA LEU A 9 18.15 33.85 -32.40
C LEU A 9 18.54 34.06 -30.93
N SER A 10 17.56 34.18 -30.04
CA SER A 10 17.78 34.04 -28.61
C SER A 10 17.99 32.56 -28.30
N ALA A 11 19.23 32.15 -28.04
CA ALA A 11 19.54 30.86 -27.45
C ALA A 11 18.94 30.81 -26.04
N ALA A 12 17.86 30.06 -25.87
CA ALA A 12 17.33 29.73 -24.56
C ALA A 12 18.34 28.80 -23.87
N VAL A 13 19.01 29.31 -22.84
CA VAL A 13 19.81 28.50 -21.94
C VAL A 13 18.83 27.65 -21.13
N VAL A 14 18.75 26.36 -21.45
CA VAL A 14 18.05 25.38 -20.62
C VAL A 14 18.88 25.23 -19.35
N THR A 15 18.50 25.95 -18.29
CA THR A 15 19.04 25.71 -16.95
C THR A 15 18.50 24.38 -16.47
N ALA A 16 19.34 23.34 -16.50
CA ALA A 16 19.04 22.07 -15.87
C ALA A 16 18.68 22.32 -14.40
N ALA A 17 17.51 21.84 -13.98
CA ALA A 17 17.15 21.81 -12.57
C ALA A 17 18.25 21.06 -11.80
N PRO A 18 18.66 21.53 -10.61
CA PRO A 18 19.67 20.84 -9.83
C PRO A 18 19.15 19.45 -9.48
N GLY A 19 19.78 18.43 -10.05
CA GLY A 19 19.51 17.04 -9.73
C GLY A 19 19.67 16.82 -8.24
N VAL A 20 18.73 16.10 -7.65
CA VAL A 20 18.86 15.59 -6.29
C VAL A 20 20.18 14.83 -6.23
N PRO A 21 21.13 15.20 -5.34
CA PRO A 21 22.40 14.52 -5.27
C PRO A 21 22.16 13.07 -4.83
N ALA A 22 22.38 12.14 -5.76
CA ALA A 22 22.50 10.73 -5.48
C ALA A 22 23.80 10.50 -4.70
N GLN A 23 23.78 10.72 -3.38
CA GLN A 23 24.85 10.29 -2.47
C GLN A 23 24.48 10.54 -1.00
N VAL A 24 23.85 9.54 -0.37
CA VAL A 24 24.12 9.19 1.03
C VAL A 24 23.97 7.68 1.19
N PHE A 25 24.98 6.92 0.76
CA PHE A 25 25.11 5.50 1.15
C PHE A 25 26.49 5.29 1.76
N ALA A 26 26.55 5.36 3.08
CA ALA A 26 27.71 4.86 3.83
C ALA A 26 27.34 4.59 5.29
N GLN A 27 26.52 3.56 5.57
CA GLN A 27 26.52 2.86 6.86
C GLN A 27 26.24 1.36 6.63
N THR A 28 27.24 0.53 6.90
CA THR A 28 27.22 -0.96 6.86
C THR A 28 26.71 -1.63 5.57
N GLY A 29 27.17 -1.15 4.41
CA GLY A 29 27.51 -1.91 3.19
C GLY A 29 26.52 -2.84 2.48
N ARG A 30 25.37 -3.20 3.06
CA ARG A 30 24.33 -4.03 2.42
C ARG A 30 22.96 -3.37 2.56
N SER A 31 22.16 -3.45 1.51
CA SER A 31 20.77 -3.00 1.50
C SER A 31 19.92 -3.82 2.49
N ILE A 32 18.72 -3.37 2.87
CA ILE A 32 17.87 -4.17 3.76
C ILE A 32 17.41 -5.45 3.04
N VAL A 33 17.12 -5.36 1.74
CA VAL A 33 16.83 -6.54 0.92
C VAL A 33 18.02 -7.49 0.92
N GLU A 34 19.24 -7.01 0.69
CA GLU A 34 20.44 -7.87 0.77
C GLU A 34 20.64 -8.45 2.17
N THR A 35 20.27 -7.74 3.24
CA THR A 35 20.43 -8.23 4.61
C THR A 35 19.58 -9.47 4.88
N TYR A 36 18.35 -9.53 4.33
CA TYR A 36 17.39 -10.61 4.59
C TYR A 36 17.27 -11.63 3.44
N PHE A 37 17.68 -11.26 2.22
CA PHE A 37 17.46 -12.00 0.98
C PHE A 37 18.73 -12.13 0.12
N PHE A 38 19.93 -12.11 0.72
CA PHE A 38 21.21 -12.24 -0.01
C PHE A 38 21.34 -13.54 -0.81
N ASP A 39 20.97 -14.67 -0.22
CA ASP A 39 21.17 -16.01 -0.75
C ASP A 39 19.87 -16.66 -1.24
N LYS A 40 18.74 -15.99 -1.05
CA LYS A 40 17.41 -16.46 -1.43
C LYS A 40 16.49 -15.29 -1.77
N ASP A 41 15.69 -15.44 -2.82
CA ASP A 41 14.62 -14.48 -3.10
C ASP A 41 13.53 -14.53 -2.00
N PRO A 42 12.86 -13.40 -1.71
CA PRO A 42 11.64 -13.46 -0.91
C PRO A 42 10.59 -14.32 -1.64
N PRO A 43 9.68 -15.00 -0.92
CA PRO A 43 8.71 -15.85 -1.58
C PRO A 43 7.76 -15.03 -2.48
N SER A 44 7.65 -15.38 -3.76
CA SER A 44 6.71 -14.71 -4.66
C SER A 44 5.27 -14.99 -4.24
N GLY A 45 4.41 -13.97 -4.30
CA GLY A 45 3.04 -14.05 -3.80
C GLY A 45 2.92 -13.87 -2.30
N ALA A 46 4.03 -13.72 -1.58
CA ALA A 46 3.99 -13.38 -0.17
C ALA A 46 3.43 -11.98 0.05
N LEU A 47 2.71 -11.81 1.14
CA LEU A 47 2.26 -10.50 1.60
C LEU A 47 3.32 -9.90 2.50
N ILE A 48 3.63 -8.63 2.28
CA ILE A 48 4.53 -7.86 3.13
C ILE A 48 3.75 -6.74 3.81
N PHE A 49 3.91 -6.66 5.14
CA PHE A 49 3.25 -5.71 6.02
C PHE A 49 4.29 -4.80 6.65
N GLN A 50 3.91 -3.54 6.86
CA GLN A 50 4.72 -2.59 7.60
C GLN A 50 3.87 -1.63 8.43
N GLU A 51 4.54 -0.90 9.31
CA GLU A 51 3.97 0.22 10.05
C GLU A 51 4.30 1.54 9.35
N ARG A 52 3.29 2.39 9.18
CA ARG A 52 3.41 3.79 8.73
C ARG A 52 2.82 4.72 9.78
N THR A 53 3.35 5.94 9.87
CA THR A 53 3.00 6.97 10.87
C THR A 53 2.27 8.16 10.29
N ASP A 54 1.82 8.08 9.03
CA ASP A 54 0.88 9.05 8.48
C ASP A 54 -0.50 8.97 9.18
N LEU A 55 -1.42 9.87 8.82
CA LEU A 55 -2.74 9.95 9.45
C LEU A 55 -3.51 8.62 9.36
N GLU A 56 -3.44 7.97 8.20
CA GLU A 56 -3.99 6.64 7.96
C GLU A 56 -3.34 5.61 8.88
N GLY A 57 -2.00 5.52 8.87
CA GLY A 57 -1.30 4.52 9.63
C GLY A 57 -1.52 4.64 11.14
N THR A 58 -1.49 5.86 11.67
CA THR A 58 -1.79 6.12 13.09
C THR A 58 -3.22 5.70 13.45
N ALA A 59 -4.21 6.04 12.60
CA ALA A 59 -5.59 5.67 12.84
C ALA A 59 -5.81 4.16 12.79
N LEU A 60 -5.21 3.47 11.80
CA LEU A 60 -5.29 2.02 11.66
C LEU A 60 -4.63 1.29 12.82
N SER A 61 -3.43 1.72 13.25
CA SER A 61 -2.71 1.11 14.37
C SER A 61 -3.55 1.14 15.64
N LEU A 62 -4.14 2.30 15.97
CA LEU A 62 -5.02 2.45 17.13
C LEU A 62 -6.35 1.71 16.99
N ALA A 63 -6.93 1.68 15.78
CA ALA A 63 -8.23 1.05 15.53
C ALA A 63 -8.17 -0.48 15.57
N THR A 64 -7.01 -1.05 15.20
CA THR A 64 -6.80 -2.50 15.06
C THR A 64 -5.93 -3.10 16.17
N GLY A 65 -5.20 -2.27 16.92
CA GLY A 65 -4.24 -2.74 17.93
C GLY A 65 -3.08 -3.53 17.31
N SER A 66 -2.67 -3.19 16.08
CA SER A 66 -1.62 -3.89 15.33
C SER A 66 -0.67 -2.88 14.67
N PRO A 67 0.63 -3.20 14.58
CA PRO A 67 1.57 -2.37 13.82
C PRO A 67 1.36 -2.49 12.30
N TYR A 68 0.53 -3.42 11.83
CA TYR A 68 0.29 -3.59 10.39
C TYR A 68 -0.68 -2.54 9.88
N THR A 69 -0.14 -1.50 9.27
CA THR A 69 -0.92 -0.38 8.75
C THR A 69 -0.81 -0.19 7.24
N HIS A 70 0.15 -0.86 6.60
CA HIS A 70 0.24 -0.96 5.14
C HIS A 70 0.56 -2.40 4.72
N VAL A 71 0.13 -2.78 3.52
CA VAL A 71 0.35 -4.11 2.95
C VAL A 71 0.55 -4.05 1.44
N GLY A 72 1.38 -4.96 0.93
CA GLY A 72 1.50 -5.24 -0.49
C GLY A 72 1.79 -6.71 -0.76
N ILE A 73 1.87 -7.09 -2.04
CA ILE A 73 2.20 -8.45 -2.48
C ILE A 73 3.51 -8.48 -3.26
N ILE A 74 4.40 -9.39 -2.88
CA ILE A 74 5.75 -9.53 -3.45
C ILE A 74 5.68 -10.24 -4.81
N ARG A 75 6.43 -9.71 -5.78
CA ARG A 75 6.69 -10.32 -7.08
C ARG A 75 8.19 -10.34 -7.36
N ILE A 76 8.67 -11.41 -8.00
CA ILE A 76 10.06 -11.54 -8.41
C ILE A 76 10.19 -11.21 -9.89
N THR A 77 11.19 -10.40 -10.21
CA THR A 77 11.47 -9.89 -11.55
C THR A 77 12.94 -10.14 -11.90
N GLY A 78 13.31 -9.98 -13.17
CA GLY A 78 14.73 -10.00 -13.56
C GLY A 78 15.57 -8.87 -12.93
N GLY A 79 14.92 -7.81 -12.43
CA GLY A 79 15.54 -6.69 -11.74
C GLY A 79 15.45 -6.76 -10.21
N GLY A 80 15.08 -7.91 -9.64
CA GLY A 80 14.93 -8.11 -8.19
C GLY A 80 13.47 -8.18 -7.71
N PRO A 81 13.24 -8.21 -6.39
CA PRO A 81 11.92 -8.27 -5.80
C PRO A 81 11.22 -6.89 -5.80
N TYR A 82 9.94 -6.89 -6.17
CA TYR A 82 9.07 -5.73 -6.18
C TYR A 82 7.80 -6.02 -5.37
N VAL A 83 7.09 -4.96 -5.00
CA VAL A 83 5.84 -5.02 -4.25
C VAL A 83 4.75 -4.30 -5.05
N MET A 84 3.68 -5.03 -5.36
CA MET A 84 2.44 -4.45 -5.85
C MET A 84 1.63 -3.97 -4.63
N GLN A 85 1.28 -2.69 -4.60
CA GLN A 85 0.51 -2.08 -3.50
C GLN A 85 -0.36 -0.94 -4.02
N SER A 86 -1.30 -0.46 -3.19
CA SER A 86 -2.06 0.77 -3.47
C SER A 86 -1.94 1.73 -2.30
N SER A 87 -1.50 2.97 -2.57
CA SER A 87 -1.41 4.03 -1.56
C SER A 87 -1.67 5.41 -2.14
N ALA A 88 -1.95 6.38 -1.26
CA ALA A 88 -2.07 7.78 -1.63
C ALA A 88 -0.79 8.34 -2.29
N ALA A 89 0.38 7.87 -1.85
CA ALA A 89 1.69 8.31 -2.36
C ALA A 89 1.95 7.84 -3.81
N THR A 90 1.41 6.68 -4.19
CA THR A 90 1.48 6.16 -5.56
C THR A 90 0.25 6.50 -6.39
N HIS A 91 -0.70 7.25 -5.84
CA HIS A 91 -1.96 7.65 -6.48
C HIS A 91 -2.85 6.49 -6.96
N GLY A 92 -2.64 5.28 -6.43
CA GLY A 92 -3.35 4.07 -6.82
C GLY A 92 -2.45 2.85 -6.77
N VAL A 93 -2.84 1.83 -7.52
CA VAL A 93 -2.08 0.59 -7.65
C VAL A 93 -0.76 0.86 -8.37
N ALA A 94 0.34 0.47 -7.76
CA ALA A 94 1.67 0.62 -8.34
C ALA A 94 2.59 -0.52 -7.90
N GLU A 95 3.56 -0.80 -8.77
CA GLU A 95 4.68 -1.68 -8.48
C GLU A 95 5.89 -0.83 -8.05
N ILE A 96 6.45 -1.11 -6.87
CA ILE A 96 7.65 -0.42 -6.36
C ILE A 96 8.72 -1.44 -5.94
N PRO A 97 10.02 -1.09 -5.97
CA PRO A 97 11.05 -1.96 -5.43
C PRO A 97 10.77 -2.37 -3.98
N LEU A 98 11.13 -3.59 -3.59
CA LEU A 98 10.95 -4.07 -2.22
C LEU A 98 11.70 -3.20 -1.20
N GLU A 99 12.90 -2.73 -1.54
CA GLU A 99 13.68 -1.81 -0.71
C GLU A 99 12.88 -0.53 -0.43
N ASP A 100 12.37 0.13 -1.48
CA ASP A 100 11.57 1.35 -1.38
C ASP A 100 10.29 1.13 -0.55
N PHE A 101 9.65 -0.04 -0.66
CA PHE A 101 8.50 -0.38 0.17
C PHE A 101 8.88 -0.39 1.65
N ILE A 102 10.00 -1.03 2.01
CA ILE A 102 10.46 -1.19 3.39
C ILE A 102 10.99 0.13 3.97
N ASP A 103 11.66 0.96 3.15
CA ASP A 103 12.30 2.20 3.58
C ASP A 103 11.33 3.27 4.09
N VAL A 104 10.08 3.24 3.63
CA VAL A 104 9.04 4.16 4.14
C VAL A 104 8.39 3.68 5.45
N GLY A 105 8.67 2.46 5.89
CA GLY A 105 8.17 1.88 7.13
C GLY A 105 8.91 2.35 8.37
N VAL A 106 8.23 2.36 9.52
CA VAL A 106 8.84 2.69 10.81
C VAL A 106 10.00 1.75 11.11
N ASP A 107 11.18 2.33 11.38
CA ASP A 107 12.43 1.61 11.64
C ASP A 107 12.80 0.57 10.58
N ARG A 108 12.24 0.68 9.37
CA ARG A 108 12.34 -0.31 8.30
C ARG A 108 11.90 -1.71 8.74
N LYS A 109 10.96 -1.78 9.70
CA LYS A 109 10.39 -3.04 10.20
C LYS A 109 9.32 -3.55 9.26
N PHE A 110 9.31 -4.85 9.02
CA PHE A 110 8.32 -5.53 8.19
C PHE A 110 8.00 -6.94 8.68
N ALA A 111 6.86 -7.46 8.25
CA ALA A 111 6.48 -8.86 8.40
C ALA A 111 6.10 -9.44 7.04
N ILE A 112 6.48 -10.68 6.79
CA ILE A 112 6.14 -11.41 5.58
C ILE A 112 5.27 -12.60 5.95
N TYR A 113 4.13 -12.72 5.28
CA TYR A 113 3.23 -13.86 5.36
C TYR A 113 3.15 -14.55 4.01
N VAL A 114 3.08 -15.87 4.04
CA VAL A 114 2.91 -16.72 2.84
C VAL A 114 1.64 -17.53 2.96
N THR A 115 1.14 -18.02 1.84
CA THR A 115 0.08 -19.03 1.84
C THR A 115 0.64 -20.36 2.32
N LYS A 116 -0.15 -21.10 3.12
CA LYS A 116 0.23 -22.45 3.63
C LYS A 116 0.55 -23.47 2.54
N THR A 117 0.07 -23.22 1.33
CA THR A 117 0.41 -24.00 0.14
C THR A 117 1.00 -23.06 -0.89
N ASP A 118 2.11 -23.43 -1.51
CA ASP A 118 2.65 -22.70 -2.65
C ASP A 118 1.67 -22.79 -3.83
N LEU A 119 1.14 -21.64 -4.26
CA LEU A 119 0.17 -21.56 -5.35
C LEU A 119 0.83 -21.53 -6.73
N ARG A 120 2.17 -21.49 -6.80
CA ARG A 120 2.90 -21.43 -8.07
C ARG A 120 2.77 -22.74 -8.84
N PRO A 121 2.40 -22.69 -10.14
CA PRO A 121 2.59 -23.84 -11.01
C PRO A 121 4.07 -24.23 -11.06
N ALA A 122 4.36 -25.53 -11.20
CA ALA A 122 5.72 -26.03 -11.24
C ALA A 122 6.56 -25.32 -12.32
N GLY A 123 7.74 -24.82 -11.92
CA GLY A 123 8.66 -24.10 -12.80
C GLY A 123 8.29 -22.64 -13.06
N GLN A 124 7.23 -22.10 -12.45
CA GLN A 124 6.89 -20.68 -12.54
C GLN A 124 7.56 -19.88 -11.42
N LEU A 125 8.12 -18.73 -11.79
CA LEU A 125 8.76 -17.82 -10.85
C LEU A 125 7.74 -17.15 -9.93
N ASN A 126 6.62 -16.69 -10.50
CA ASN A 126 5.62 -15.89 -9.82
C ASN A 126 4.32 -16.63 -9.51
N SER A 127 3.74 -16.31 -8.36
CA SER A 127 2.43 -16.84 -7.94
C SER A 127 1.29 -16.30 -8.80
N PRO A 128 0.17 -17.03 -8.91
CA PRO A 128 -1.06 -16.50 -9.50
C PRO A 128 -1.54 -15.22 -8.80
N ALA A 129 -1.34 -15.09 -7.48
CA ALA A 129 -1.73 -13.90 -6.72
C ALA A 129 -0.93 -12.65 -7.14
N SER A 130 0.40 -12.76 -7.24
CA SER A 130 1.25 -11.63 -7.65
C SER A 130 1.03 -11.24 -9.11
N LEU A 131 0.66 -12.18 -9.98
CA LEU A 131 0.26 -11.87 -11.36
C LEU A 131 -1.14 -11.23 -11.44
N LYS A 132 -2.08 -11.69 -10.61
CA LYS A 132 -3.46 -11.15 -10.54
C LYS A 132 -3.50 -9.67 -10.14
N ALA A 133 -2.49 -9.18 -9.42
CA ALA A 133 -2.40 -7.76 -9.03
C ALA A 133 -2.45 -6.78 -10.23
N TYR A 134 -1.99 -7.19 -11.42
CA TYR A 134 -2.00 -6.33 -12.62
C TYR A 134 -3.41 -6.08 -13.18
N ASP A 135 -4.38 -6.94 -12.90
CA ASP A 135 -5.77 -6.70 -13.31
C ASP A 135 -6.34 -5.43 -12.65
N TYR A 136 -5.69 -4.93 -11.59
CA TYR A 136 -6.08 -3.77 -10.80
C TYR A 136 -5.24 -2.51 -11.06
N ASP A 137 -4.22 -2.53 -11.95
CA ASP A 137 -3.27 -1.40 -12.12
C ASP A 137 -3.95 -0.06 -12.44
N HIS A 138 -5.08 -0.13 -13.13
CA HIS A 138 -5.82 1.01 -13.64
C HIS A 138 -6.66 1.72 -12.55
N LEU A 139 -6.72 1.16 -11.33
CA LEU A 139 -7.54 1.70 -10.26
C LEU A 139 -6.80 2.80 -9.49
N PRO A 140 -7.40 3.99 -9.35
CA PRO A 140 -6.87 5.05 -8.50
C PRO A 140 -6.99 4.68 -7.02
N TYR A 141 -6.27 5.41 -6.17
CA TYR A 141 -6.34 5.19 -4.73
C TYR A 141 -7.72 5.58 -4.15
N ASP A 142 -8.28 4.72 -3.31
CA ASP A 142 -9.53 5.01 -2.60
C ASP A 142 -9.28 5.71 -1.26
N SER A 143 -9.41 7.03 -1.24
CA SER A 143 -9.29 7.84 -0.02
C SER A 143 -10.47 7.73 0.94
N PHE A 144 -11.57 7.07 0.55
CA PHE A 144 -12.79 6.92 1.36
C PHE A 144 -12.99 5.50 1.90
N TYR A 145 -12.09 4.56 1.56
CA TYR A 145 -12.07 3.18 2.02
C TYR A 145 -13.40 2.46 1.79
N ARG A 146 -13.96 2.65 0.60
CA ARG A 146 -15.25 2.11 0.18
C ARG A 146 -15.02 0.85 -0.65
N LEU A 147 -15.44 -0.28 -0.10
CA LEU A 147 -15.45 -1.53 -0.86
C LEU A 147 -16.27 -1.39 -2.16
N ASP A 148 -15.78 -2.05 -3.20
CA ASP A 148 -16.44 -2.11 -4.52
C ASP A 148 -16.72 -0.73 -5.14
N SER A 149 -15.79 0.20 -4.91
CA SER A 149 -15.75 1.49 -5.60
C SER A 149 -14.98 1.40 -6.93
N HIS A 150 -14.91 2.51 -7.66
CA HIS A 150 -14.04 2.66 -8.84
C HIS A 150 -12.58 3.00 -8.47
N ALA A 151 -12.21 2.80 -7.21
CA ALA A 151 -10.90 3.05 -6.63
C ALA A 151 -10.54 1.89 -5.68
N ILE A 152 -9.30 1.81 -5.21
CA ILE A 152 -8.87 0.72 -4.33
C ILE A 152 -7.81 1.15 -3.33
N TYR A 153 -7.92 0.70 -2.08
CA TYR A 153 -6.89 0.89 -1.05
C TYR A 153 -6.08 -0.40 -0.82
N GLY A 154 -4.93 -0.31 -0.15
CA GLY A 154 -3.93 -1.37 -0.09
C GLY A 154 -4.45 -2.73 0.39
N ALA A 155 -5.20 -2.77 1.50
CA ALA A 155 -5.76 -4.02 2.01
C ALA A 155 -6.90 -4.58 1.14
N GLU A 156 -7.73 -3.73 0.53
CA GLU A 156 -8.76 -4.18 -0.42
C GLU A 156 -8.15 -4.80 -1.68
N LEU A 157 -7.04 -4.24 -2.19
CA LEU A 157 -6.30 -4.81 -3.31
C LEU A 157 -5.93 -6.27 -3.04
N ILE A 158 -5.32 -6.54 -1.90
CA ILE A 158 -4.93 -7.90 -1.52
C ILE A 158 -6.15 -8.80 -1.33
N PHE A 159 -7.17 -8.32 -0.61
CA PHE A 159 -8.42 -9.06 -0.40
C PHE A 159 -9.07 -9.50 -1.73
N LYS A 160 -9.14 -8.59 -2.70
CA LYS A 160 -9.73 -8.86 -4.03
C LYS A 160 -8.89 -9.79 -4.89
N ILE A 161 -7.57 -9.61 -4.92
CA ILE A 161 -6.63 -10.51 -5.60
C ILE A 161 -6.85 -11.96 -5.17
N PHE A 162 -6.90 -12.19 -3.85
CA PHE A 162 -7.01 -13.52 -3.28
C PHE A 162 -8.40 -14.13 -3.48
N LYS A 163 -9.45 -13.31 -3.42
CA LYS A 163 -10.82 -13.72 -3.79
C LYS A 163 -10.89 -14.19 -5.24
N ASP A 164 -10.28 -13.46 -6.17
CA ASP A 164 -10.34 -13.74 -7.61
C ASP A 164 -9.58 -15.00 -8.03
N ILE A 165 -8.52 -15.36 -7.32
CA ILE A 165 -7.79 -16.62 -7.54
C ILE A 165 -8.42 -17.82 -6.81
N GLY A 166 -9.56 -17.62 -6.13
CA GLY A 166 -10.28 -18.69 -5.44
C GLY A 166 -9.74 -19.08 -4.06
N LEU A 167 -8.88 -18.23 -3.46
CA LEU A 167 -8.36 -18.42 -2.09
C LEU A 167 -8.69 -17.18 -1.25
N PRO A 168 -9.97 -16.94 -0.89
CA PRO A 168 -10.31 -15.75 -0.12
C PRO A 168 -9.58 -15.73 1.22
N ILE A 169 -9.02 -14.57 1.55
CA ILE A 169 -8.38 -14.26 2.84
C ILE A 169 -8.92 -12.94 3.37
N GLY A 170 -8.79 -12.73 4.67
CA GLY A 170 -9.22 -11.51 5.33
C GLY A 170 -10.71 -11.52 5.67
N THR A 171 -11.04 -10.91 6.80
CA THR A 171 -12.42 -10.79 7.27
C THR A 171 -12.92 -9.37 7.06
N LEU A 172 -14.06 -9.21 6.37
CA LEU A 172 -14.75 -7.93 6.30
C LEU A 172 -15.38 -7.60 7.65
N ARG A 173 -15.13 -6.40 8.15
CA ARG A 173 -15.69 -5.89 9.40
C ARG A 173 -16.40 -4.57 9.18
N LYS A 174 -17.42 -4.27 9.97
CA LYS A 174 -17.97 -2.90 9.94
C LYS A 174 -16.96 -1.95 10.59
N ILE A 175 -16.80 -0.75 10.02
CA ILE A 175 -15.93 0.27 10.60
C ILE A 175 -16.28 0.54 12.08
N GLY A 176 -17.57 0.53 12.44
CA GLY A 176 -18.02 0.70 13.82
C GLY A 176 -17.70 -0.45 14.78
N GLU A 177 -17.19 -1.59 14.29
CA GLU A 177 -16.69 -2.71 15.11
C GLU A 177 -15.20 -2.57 15.43
N LEU A 178 -14.51 -1.64 14.77
CA LEU A 178 -13.11 -1.29 15.00
C LEU A 178 -13.03 -0.03 15.87
N ASN A 179 -11.87 0.22 16.49
CA ASN A 179 -11.69 1.33 17.43
C ASN A 179 -11.39 2.67 16.72
N PHE A 180 -12.16 2.99 15.68
CA PHE A 180 -12.04 4.27 14.94
C PHE A 180 -12.79 5.44 15.59
N ASP A 181 -13.63 5.19 16.61
CA ASP A 181 -14.31 6.26 17.36
C ASP A 181 -13.37 6.93 18.38
N THR A 182 -12.23 7.40 17.87
CA THR A 182 -11.16 8.11 18.56
C THR A 182 -10.88 9.41 17.80
N GLU A 183 -10.15 10.35 18.40
CA GLU A 183 -9.79 11.59 17.69
C GLU A 183 -9.01 11.31 16.38
N PRO A 184 -7.95 10.46 16.35
CA PRO A 184 -7.24 10.14 15.12
C PRO A 184 -8.12 9.39 14.11
N GLY A 185 -8.91 8.41 14.56
CA GLY A 185 -9.79 7.63 13.68
C GLY A 185 -10.89 8.48 13.03
N ARG A 186 -11.54 9.36 13.78
CA ARG A 186 -12.51 10.32 13.24
C ARG A 186 -11.85 11.33 12.31
N LYS A 187 -10.65 11.84 12.65
CA LYS A 187 -9.92 12.78 11.79
C LYS A 187 -9.59 12.14 10.45
N PHE A 188 -9.16 10.89 10.46
CA PHE A 188 -8.85 10.09 9.29
C PHE A 188 -10.09 9.82 8.41
N LEU A 189 -11.12 9.15 8.95
CA LEU A 189 -12.29 8.72 8.17
C LEU A 189 -13.24 9.84 7.79
N LEU A 190 -13.24 10.95 8.55
CA LEU A 190 -13.96 12.17 8.19
C LEU A 190 -13.09 13.16 7.44
N ASN A 191 -11.88 12.78 7.00
CA ASN A 191 -11.12 13.60 6.07
C ASN A 191 -11.91 13.75 4.77
N ASP A 192 -12.09 14.98 4.30
CA ASP A 192 -12.86 15.31 3.09
C ASP A 192 -14.27 14.68 3.04
N TRP A 193 -14.90 14.48 4.20
CA TRP A 193 -16.20 13.80 4.32
C TRP A 193 -17.32 14.42 3.48
N ARG A 194 -17.20 15.70 3.12
CA ARG A 194 -18.14 16.41 2.24
C ARG A 194 -18.06 15.96 0.78
N GLU A 195 -16.92 15.44 0.35
CA GLU A 195 -16.71 14.90 -0.99
C GLU A 195 -17.04 13.41 -1.08
N ARG A 196 -17.24 12.75 0.08
CA ARG A 196 -17.64 11.36 0.16
C ARG A 196 -19.02 11.18 -0.50
N PRO A 197 -19.16 10.35 -1.57
CA PRO A 197 -20.39 10.30 -2.37
C PRO A 197 -21.67 10.02 -1.57
N GLU A 198 -21.58 9.12 -0.60
CA GLU A 198 -22.69 8.71 0.28
C GLU A 198 -23.14 9.83 1.23
N CYS A 199 -22.20 10.67 1.68
CA CYS A 199 -22.50 11.79 2.56
C CYS A 199 -22.98 13.01 1.79
N ARG A 200 -22.37 13.26 0.61
CA ARG A 200 -22.73 14.35 -0.30
C ARG A 200 -24.12 14.18 -0.90
N SER A 201 -24.40 13.01 -1.47
CA SER A 201 -25.70 12.73 -2.14
C SER A 201 -26.90 12.79 -1.21
N ARG A 202 -26.67 12.57 0.08
CA ARG A 202 -27.70 12.58 1.14
C ARG A 202 -27.70 13.85 1.98
N GLU A 203 -26.84 14.82 1.65
CA GLU A 203 -26.68 16.09 2.38
C GLU A 203 -26.51 15.89 3.90
N LEU A 204 -25.73 14.87 4.29
CA LEU A 204 -25.60 14.51 5.70
C LEU A 204 -24.85 15.61 6.48
N SER A 205 -25.21 15.78 7.75
CA SER A 205 -24.34 16.51 8.69
C SER A 205 -23.04 15.73 8.91
N ARG A 206 -22.01 16.36 9.48
CA ARG A 206 -20.75 15.66 9.80
C ARG A 206 -20.98 14.43 10.69
N GLN A 207 -21.86 14.56 11.67
CA GLN A 207 -22.24 13.46 12.55
C GLN A 207 -23.06 12.40 11.81
N GLY A 208 -24.01 12.79 10.96
CA GLY A 208 -24.75 11.84 10.12
C GLY A 208 -23.85 11.06 9.16
N CYS A 209 -22.82 11.72 8.60
CA CYS A 209 -21.81 11.07 7.78
C CYS A 209 -20.97 10.07 8.59
N TRP A 210 -20.58 10.42 9.83
CA TRP A 210 -19.93 9.47 10.74
C TRP A 210 -20.79 8.25 11.03
N ASP A 211 -22.08 8.45 11.30
CA ASP A 211 -23.01 7.35 11.56
C ASP A 211 -23.19 6.46 10.33
N ARG A 212 -23.15 7.01 9.10
CA ARG A 212 -23.10 6.22 7.87
C ARG A 212 -21.79 5.44 7.73
N ILE A 213 -20.64 6.09 7.90
CA ILE A 213 -19.31 5.49 7.76
C ILE A 213 -19.17 4.25 8.64
N LYS A 214 -19.60 4.32 9.91
CA LYS A 214 -19.53 3.19 10.85
C LYS A 214 -20.24 1.91 10.36
N THR A 215 -21.23 2.05 9.48
CA THR A 215 -21.99 0.90 8.96
C THR A 215 -21.34 0.22 7.76
N GLU A 216 -20.30 0.83 7.18
CA GLU A 216 -19.64 0.32 6.00
C GLU A 216 -18.62 -0.76 6.36
N ALA A 217 -18.48 -1.71 5.44
CA ALA A 217 -17.53 -2.80 5.58
C ALA A 217 -16.15 -2.35 5.12
N VAL A 218 -15.11 -2.84 5.79
CA VAL A 218 -13.69 -2.60 5.52
C VAL A 218 -12.91 -3.89 5.76
N VAL A 219 -11.78 -4.05 5.08
CA VAL A 219 -10.76 -5.05 5.41
C VAL A 219 -9.48 -4.30 5.79
N THR A 220 -8.82 -4.68 6.87
CA THR A 220 -7.57 -4.05 7.31
C THR A 220 -6.37 -4.94 7.03
N PRO A 221 -5.13 -4.40 7.03
CA PRO A 221 -3.93 -5.23 6.99
C PRO A 221 -3.88 -6.26 8.12
N LYS A 222 -4.38 -5.92 9.33
CA LYS A 222 -4.53 -6.87 10.43
C LYS A 222 -5.48 -8.02 10.07
N ASP A 223 -6.64 -7.73 9.49
CA ASP A 223 -7.61 -8.77 9.12
C ASP A 223 -7.00 -9.76 8.11
N LEU A 224 -6.13 -9.29 7.20
CA LEU A 224 -5.38 -10.15 6.30
C LEU A 224 -4.36 -10.99 7.06
N ALA A 225 -3.52 -10.37 7.91
CA ALA A 225 -2.46 -11.06 8.65
C ALA A 225 -2.99 -12.12 9.65
N ASP A 226 -4.20 -11.93 10.19
CA ASP A 226 -4.86 -12.88 11.09
C ASP A 226 -5.53 -14.06 10.33
N ASP A 227 -5.53 -14.05 9.00
CA ASP A 227 -6.22 -15.09 8.22
C ASP A 227 -5.55 -16.46 8.35
N ARG A 228 -6.37 -17.48 8.61
CA ARG A 228 -5.90 -18.86 8.82
C ARG A 228 -5.24 -19.52 7.61
N ASN A 229 -5.42 -18.99 6.39
CA ASN A 229 -4.80 -19.51 5.18
C ASN A 229 -3.38 -18.97 4.97
N LEU A 230 -3.00 -17.97 5.76
CA LEU A 230 -1.65 -17.42 5.79
C LEU A 230 -0.86 -17.97 6.97
N GLU A 231 0.46 -17.95 6.83
CA GLU A 231 1.41 -18.26 7.88
C GLU A 231 2.52 -17.21 7.89
N LEU A 232 2.99 -16.86 9.08
CA LEU A 232 4.11 -15.94 9.24
C LEU A 232 5.38 -16.61 8.74
N TYR A 233 5.99 -16.05 7.69
CA TYR A 233 7.26 -16.50 7.15
C TYR A 233 8.43 -15.90 7.93
N MET A 234 8.38 -14.60 8.18
CA MET A 234 9.34 -13.88 9.02
C MET A 234 8.78 -12.55 9.50
N THR A 235 9.32 -12.03 10.59
CA THR A 235 9.03 -10.68 11.08
C THR A 235 10.28 -10.06 11.66
N THR A 236 10.41 -8.75 11.48
CA THR A 236 11.42 -7.92 12.17
C THR A 236 10.78 -7.05 13.25
N PHE A 237 9.46 -7.16 13.47
CA PHE A 237 8.79 -6.57 14.62
C PHE A 237 9.17 -7.33 15.89
N ASP A 238 9.23 -6.62 17.01
CA ASP A 238 9.50 -7.23 18.31
C ASP A 238 8.32 -8.14 18.66
N VAL A 239 8.53 -9.45 18.59
CA VAL A 239 7.62 -10.42 19.18
C VAL A 239 7.87 -10.37 20.69
N GLY A 240 6.92 -9.83 21.45
CA GLY A 240 7.02 -9.78 22.91
C GLY A 240 7.38 -11.16 23.48
N GLU A 241 8.30 -11.18 24.44
CA GLU A 241 8.68 -12.38 25.22
C GLU A 241 7.48 -13.03 25.91
#